data_AF-A0A432EP86-F1
#
_entry.id   AF-A0A432EP86-F1
#
_cell.length_a   1.000
_cell.length_b   1.000
_cell.length_c   1.000
_cell.angle_alpha   90.00
_cell.angle_beta   90.00
_cell.angle_gamma   90.00
#
_symmetry.space_group_name_H-M   'P 1'
#
loop_
_entity.id
_entity.type
_entity.pdbx_description
1 polymer ?
#
loop_
_entity_poly.entity_id
_entity_poly.type
_entity_poly.pdbx_seq_one_letter_code
_entity_poly.pdbx_strand_id
1 'polypeptide(L)'
;KVTSGPALPGKLADCTLQDLGQTELFLVEGDSAGGSAKQARDRAYQAIMPLRGKILNTWEVESTQVLASQEVHDIAVAVGVDPGSENLENLRYGKVCILADADSDGAHIATLICALFLRHFRPLVEEGRVFVAMPPLFRIDVGKQVFYALDDGERESILERIAAEKLRGKVNVQRFKGLGEMNPKQLRETTMNPDTRRLVQLVVERQDDSDKVMDMLLAKKRAADRKQWLTENGDRATI
;
A
#
# COMPACT_ATOMS: atom_id res chain seq x y z
N LYS A 1 3.84 -12.07 28.25
CA LYS A 1 3.67 -13.47 27.74
C LYS A 1 4.73 -13.67 26.67
N VAL A 2 5.57 -14.68 26.83
CA VAL A 2 6.67 -15.00 25.90
C VAL A 2 6.05 -15.48 24.59
N THR A 3 6.18 -14.70 23.53
CA THR A 3 5.77 -15.09 22.17
C THR A 3 6.74 -16.16 21.68
N SER A 4 6.32 -17.42 21.70
CA SER A 4 7.01 -18.52 21.03
C SER A 4 6.78 -18.39 19.53
N GLY A 5 7.73 -17.79 18.84
CA GLY A 5 7.75 -17.59 17.39
C GLY A 5 9.10 -16.99 16.98
N PRO A 6 9.41 -16.95 15.68
CA PRO A 6 10.60 -16.26 15.19
C PRO A 6 10.65 -14.83 15.74
N ALA A 7 11.86 -14.34 16.04
CA ALA A 7 12.02 -12.96 16.48
C ALA A 7 11.43 -12.02 15.41
N LEU A 8 10.50 -11.17 15.82
CA LEU A 8 9.88 -10.22 14.91
C LEU A 8 10.93 -9.22 14.39
N PRO A 9 10.77 -8.71 13.15
CA PRO A 9 11.68 -7.71 12.62
C PRO A 9 11.76 -6.51 13.55
N GLY A 10 12.98 -6.05 13.87
CA GLY A 10 13.16 -4.93 14.81
C GLY A 10 12.51 -3.61 14.38
N LYS A 11 12.21 -3.47 13.08
CA LYS A 11 11.50 -2.31 12.50
C LYS A 11 9.97 -2.40 12.60
N LEU A 12 9.40 -3.57 12.92
CA LEU A 12 7.96 -3.77 13.04
C LEU A 12 7.44 -3.15 14.34
N ALA A 13 6.49 -2.23 14.22
CA ALA A 13 5.69 -1.74 15.34
C ALA A 13 4.37 -2.53 15.41
N ASP A 14 4.36 -3.60 16.21
CA ASP A 14 3.26 -4.56 16.30
C ASP A 14 1.99 -4.00 17.00
N CYS A 15 0.83 -4.62 16.76
CA CYS A 15 -0.44 -4.36 17.44
C CYS A 15 -0.69 -5.34 18.59
N THR A 16 -1.65 -5.04 19.47
CA THR A 16 -1.91 -5.87 20.66
C THR A 16 -2.92 -6.98 20.44
N LEU A 17 -3.85 -6.81 19.49
CA LEU A 17 -4.85 -7.81 19.14
C LEU A 17 -4.24 -8.86 18.20
N GLN A 18 -4.84 -10.05 18.22
CA GLN A 18 -4.46 -11.19 17.38
C GLN A 18 -5.62 -11.70 16.51
N ASP A 19 -6.79 -11.05 16.59
CA ASP A 19 -7.96 -11.42 15.81
C ASP A 19 -7.79 -11.01 14.34
N LEU A 20 -7.65 -12.00 13.46
CA LEU A 20 -7.50 -11.82 12.02
C LEU A 20 -8.72 -11.15 11.35
N GLY A 21 -9.89 -11.09 12.01
CA GLY A 21 -11.01 -10.30 11.50
C GLY A 21 -10.78 -8.78 11.61
N GLN A 22 -9.85 -8.36 12.46
CA GLN A 22 -9.65 -6.95 12.83
C GLN A 22 -8.24 -6.44 12.56
N THR A 23 -7.22 -7.32 12.63
CA THR A 23 -5.82 -6.90 12.57
C THR A 23 -5.36 -6.52 11.17
N GLU A 24 -4.54 -5.49 11.09
CA GLU A 24 -4.08 -4.90 9.84
C GLU A 24 -2.58 -4.59 9.94
N LEU A 25 -1.81 -4.98 8.92
CA LEU A 25 -0.40 -4.62 8.76
C LEU A 25 -0.26 -3.59 7.67
N PHE A 26 0.36 -2.44 7.94
CA PHE A 26 0.74 -1.48 6.92
C PHE A 26 2.22 -1.59 6.58
N LEU A 27 2.51 -1.88 5.31
CA LEU A 27 3.84 -1.79 4.71
C LEU A 27 4.03 -0.37 4.20
N VAL A 28 4.87 0.42 4.87
CA VAL A 28 4.99 1.86 4.61
C VAL A 28 6.29 2.17 3.89
N GLU A 29 6.21 2.97 2.83
CA GLU A 29 7.39 3.48 2.13
C GLU A 29 8.21 4.43 3.02
N GLY A 30 9.43 4.04 3.38
CA GLY A 30 10.40 4.88 4.07
C GLY A 30 10.21 5.01 5.58
N ASP A 31 11.33 5.26 6.28
CA ASP A 31 11.35 5.41 7.75
C ASP A 31 10.62 6.68 8.21
N SER A 32 10.61 7.74 7.38
CA SER A 32 9.94 9.02 7.70
C SER A 32 8.42 8.86 7.78
N ALA A 33 7.79 8.37 6.70
CA ALA A 33 6.37 8.08 6.69
C ALA A 33 6.02 6.97 7.70
N GLY A 34 6.90 5.98 7.89
CA GLY A 34 6.75 4.96 8.94
C GLY A 34 6.66 5.54 10.35
N GLY A 35 7.45 6.57 10.67
CA GLY A 35 7.40 7.29 11.94
C GLY A 35 6.06 8.01 12.17
N SER A 36 5.55 8.69 11.14
CA SER A 36 4.23 9.33 11.16
C SER A 36 3.09 8.30 11.27
N ALA A 37 3.15 7.21 10.50
CA ALA A 37 2.19 6.12 10.52
C ALA A 37 2.14 5.44 11.89
N LYS A 38 3.31 5.23 12.53
CA LYS A 38 3.39 4.68 13.89
C LYS A 38 2.68 5.55 14.93
N GLN A 39 2.70 6.87 14.77
CA GLN A 39 1.98 7.82 15.63
C GLN A 39 0.48 7.91 15.30
N ALA A 40 0.13 7.72 14.03
CA ALA A 40 -1.24 7.79 13.52
C ALA A 40 -2.07 6.53 13.80
N ARG A 41 -1.43 5.37 13.89
CA ARG A 41 -2.08 4.06 14.00
C ARG A 41 -2.95 3.90 15.24
N ASP A 42 -3.92 3.02 15.16
CA ASP A 42 -4.49 2.41 16.35
C ASP A 42 -3.65 1.20 16.80
N ARG A 43 -2.96 1.34 17.94
CA ARG A 43 -2.09 0.29 18.48
C ARG A 43 -2.83 -1.01 18.82
N ALA A 44 -4.16 -0.96 18.94
CA ALA A 44 -4.95 -2.13 19.25
C ALA A 44 -4.90 -3.15 18.11
N TYR A 45 -5.13 -2.71 16.86
CA TYR A 45 -5.30 -3.61 15.71
C TYR A 45 -4.42 -3.29 14.50
N GLN A 46 -3.71 -2.16 14.46
CA GLN A 46 -2.90 -1.76 13.31
C GLN A 46 -1.41 -1.86 13.61
N ALA A 47 -0.68 -2.70 12.89
CA ALA A 47 0.77 -2.81 12.93
C ALA A 47 1.41 -2.06 11.77
N ILE A 48 2.62 -1.51 11.98
CA ILE A 48 3.34 -0.71 10.97
C ILE A 48 4.72 -1.31 10.75
N MET A 49 5.07 -1.54 9.48
CA MET A 49 6.41 -1.95 9.09
C MET A 49 6.94 -1.02 7.99
N PRO A 50 7.92 -0.14 8.30
CA PRO A 50 8.57 0.66 7.28
C PRO A 50 9.47 -0.21 6.41
N LEU A 51 9.50 0.09 5.11
CA LEU A 51 10.38 -0.52 4.12
C LEU A 51 11.42 0.50 3.68
N ARG A 52 12.68 0.08 3.57
CA ARG A 52 13.78 0.97 3.20
C ARG A 52 14.09 0.88 1.71
N GLY A 53 13.83 1.97 1.00
CA GLY A 53 14.08 2.07 -0.43
C GLY A 53 13.20 1.11 -1.24
N LYS A 54 13.60 0.87 -2.49
CA LYS A 54 12.90 -0.04 -3.39
C LYS A 54 13.22 -1.47 -3.01
N ILE A 55 12.18 -2.28 -2.87
CA ILE A 55 12.36 -3.73 -2.66
C ILE A 55 12.92 -4.39 -3.92
N LEU A 56 13.48 -5.59 -3.76
CA LEU A 56 13.96 -6.37 -4.89
C LEU A 56 12.78 -6.72 -5.82
N ASN A 57 13.00 -6.67 -7.14
CA ASN A 57 12.08 -7.31 -8.08
C ASN A 57 12.23 -8.82 -7.96
N THR A 58 11.23 -9.48 -7.40
CA THR A 58 11.24 -10.91 -7.08
C THR A 58 10.56 -11.77 -8.15
N TRP A 59 10.03 -11.18 -9.22
CA TRP A 59 9.20 -11.89 -10.20
C TRP A 59 9.88 -13.12 -10.84
N GLU A 60 11.16 -12.98 -11.20
CA GLU A 60 11.98 -14.05 -11.80
C GLU A 60 12.83 -14.82 -10.75
N VAL A 61 12.66 -14.53 -9.46
CA VAL A 61 13.39 -15.19 -8.37
C VAL A 61 12.56 -16.37 -7.87
N GLU A 62 13.19 -17.50 -7.59
CA GLU A 62 12.50 -18.64 -7.00
C GLU A 62 12.12 -18.38 -5.53
N SER A 63 10.98 -18.90 -5.07
CA SER A 63 10.48 -18.68 -3.69
C SER A 63 11.49 -19.09 -2.62
N THR A 64 12.31 -20.12 -2.87
CA THR A 64 13.35 -20.57 -1.94
C THR A 64 14.53 -19.59 -1.81
N GLN A 65 14.73 -18.74 -2.81
CA GLN A 65 15.85 -17.78 -2.88
C GLN A 65 15.43 -16.37 -2.47
N VAL A 66 14.13 -16.07 -2.49
CA VAL A 66 13.62 -14.72 -2.23
C VAL A 66 13.93 -14.22 -0.81
N LEU A 67 14.03 -15.15 0.15
CA LEU A 67 14.41 -14.88 1.54
C LEU A 67 15.86 -14.39 1.72
N ALA A 68 16.70 -14.49 0.68
CA ALA A 68 18.04 -13.88 0.71
C ALA A 68 17.98 -12.34 0.76
N SER A 69 16.86 -11.74 0.35
CA SER A 69 16.61 -10.31 0.54
C SER A 69 16.10 -10.05 1.95
N GLN A 70 16.79 -9.21 2.71
CA GLN A 70 16.38 -8.86 4.08
C GLN A 70 14.99 -8.23 4.13
N GLU A 71 14.63 -7.38 3.17
CA GLU A 71 13.31 -6.74 3.14
C GLU A 71 12.18 -7.77 2.93
N VAL A 72 12.39 -8.74 2.02
CA VAL A 72 11.41 -9.81 1.79
C VAL A 72 11.34 -10.78 2.97
N HIS A 73 12.49 -11.13 3.54
CA HIS A 73 12.54 -11.93 4.76
C HIS A 73 11.77 -11.26 5.90
N ASP A 74 11.96 -9.97 6.12
CA ASP A 74 11.22 -9.22 7.15
C ASP A 74 9.72 -9.22 6.88
N ILE A 75 9.28 -9.09 5.63
CA ILE A 75 7.85 -9.19 5.24
C ILE A 75 7.31 -10.60 5.56
N ALA A 76 8.02 -11.66 5.18
CA ALA A 76 7.60 -13.04 5.43
C ALA A 76 7.43 -13.31 6.93
N VAL A 77 8.42 -12.90 7.75
CA VAL A 77 8.36 -13.04 9.22
C VAL A 77 7.24 -12.18 9.81
N ALA A 78 7.05 -10.95 9.33
CA ALA A 78 5.99 -10.08 9.81
C ALA A 78 4.60 -10.66 9.53
N VAL A 79 4.36 -11.13 8.31
CA VAL A 79 3.09 -11.74 7.88
C VAL A 79 2.87 -13.10 8.53
N GLY A 80 3.94 -13.85 8.80
CA GLY A 80 3.89 -15.20 9.38
C GLY A 80 3.66 -16.31 8.36
N VAL A 81 4.03 -16.08 7.10
CA VAL A 81 3.85 -17.03 6.01
C VAL A 81 5.15 -17.12 5.23
N ASP A 82 5.54 -18.34 4.86
CA ASP A 82 6.75 -18.57 4.05
C ASP A 82 6.45 -18.38 2.56
N PRO A 83 7.38 -17.80 1.77
CA PRO A 83 7.24 -17.66 0.33
C PRO A 83 6.99 -19.01 -0.37
N GLY A 84 5.95 -19.08 -1.19
CA GLY A 84 5.54 -20.27 -1.93
C GLY A 84 4.73 -21.29 -1.11
N SER A 85 4.48 -21.03 0.17
CA SER A 85 3.60 -21.86 1.00
C SER A 85 2.12 -21.63 0.65
N GLU A 86 1.35 -22.71 0.61
CA GLU A 86 -0.12 -22.65 0.57
C GLU A 86 -0.75 -22.54 1.97
N ASN A 87 0.03 -22.75 3.03
CA ASN A 87 -0.46 -22.76 4.41
C ASN A 87 -0.43 -21.36 5.04
N LEU A 88 -1.60 -20.91 5.53
CA LEU A 88 -1.81 -19.62 6.22
C LEU A 88 -2.08 -19.76 7.73
N GLU A 89 -1.86 -20.93 8.33
CA GLU A 89 -2.12 -21.20 9.76
C GLU A 89 -1.41 -20.23 10.71
N ASN A 90 -0.21 -19.78 10.34
CA ASN A 90 0.60 -18.86 11.14
C ASN A 90 0.41 -17.38 10.77
N LEU A 91 -0.59 -17.07 9.93
CA LEU A 91 -0.89 -15.71 9.52
C LEU A 91 -1.14 -14.82 10.74
N ARG A 92 -0.48 -13.67 10.76
CA ARG A 92 -0.49 -12.76 11.92
C ARG A 92 -1.47 -11.61 11.80
N TYR A 93 -1.83 -11.23 10.58
CA TYR A 93 -2.71 -10.09 10.31
C TYR A 93 -3.79 -10.45 9.31
N GLY A 94 -5.00 -9.94 9.56
CA GLY A 94 -6.15 -10.10 8.68
C GLY A 94 -5.95 -9.48 7.31
N LYS A 95 -5.42 -8.25 7.32
CA LYS A 95 -5.15 -7.45 6.12
C LYS A 95 -3.69 -7.04 6.05
N VAL A 96 -3.13 -7.04 4.86
CA VAL A 96 -1.83 -6.45 4.54
C VAL A 96 -2.05 -5.28 3.58
N CYS A 97 -1.82 -4.07 4.06
CA CYS A 97 -2.03 -2.82 3.35
C CYS A 97 -0.68 -2.25 2.87
N ILE A 98 -0.55 -2.02 1.58
CA ILE A 98 0.59 -1.34 0.96
C ILE A 98 0.30 0.15 1.02
N LEU A 99 1.15 0.91 1.70
CA LEU A 99 1.03 2.36 1.84
C LEU A 99 2.29 3.04 1.28
N ALA A 100 2.18 3.55 0.06
CA ALA A 100 3.25 4.20 -0.68
C ALA A 100 2.82 5.62 -1.10
N ASP A 101 3.80 6.45 -1.50
CA ASP A 101 3.54 7.83 -1.92
C ASP A 101 2.71 7.87 -3.22
N ALA A 102 1.93 8.94 -3.40
CA ALA A 102 1.13 9.19 -4.60
C ALA A 102 1.98 9.78 -5.75
N ASP A 103 3.18 9.25 -5.94
CA ASP A 103 4.10 9.63 -6.99
C ASP A 103 4.56 8.41 -7.82
N SER A 104 5.45 8.63 -8.79
CA SER A 104 5.95 7.56 -9.65
C SER A 104 6.77 6.51 -8.91
N ASP A 105 7.47 6.89 -7.84
CA ASP A 105 8.30 5.98 -7.07
C ASP A 105 7.44 5.12 -6.14
N GLY A 106 6.41 5.71 -5.52
CA GLY A 106 5.43 4.98 -4.72
C GLY A 106 4.62 4.00 -5.57
N ALA A 107 4.21 4.38 -6.78
CA ALA A 107 3.58 3.46 -7.74
C ALA A 107 4.50 2.28 -8.11
N HIS A 108 5.80 2.54 -8.27
CA HIS A 108 6.79 1.50 -8.54
C HIS A 108 6.96 0.56 -7.34
N ILE A 109 7.09 1.09 -6.13
CA ILE A 109 7.20 0.27 -4.91
C ILE A 109 5.94 -0.58 -4.70
N ALA A 110 4.76 0.02 -4.87
CA ALA A 110 3.50 -0.70 -4.80
C ALA A 110 3.46 -1.86 -5.82
N THR A 111 3.88 -1.62 -7.06
CA THR A 111 3.94 -2.65 -8.11
C THR A 111 4.87 -3.80 -7.73
N LEU A 112 6.05 -3.52 -7.19
CA LEU A 112 6.99 -4.55 -6.75
C LEU A 112 6.42 -5.38 -5.60
N ILE A 113 5.72 -4.74 -4.65
CA ILE A 113 5.10 -5.44 -3.52
C ILE A 113 3.91 -6.28 -4.00
N CYS A 114 3.09 -5.76 -4.91
CA CYS A 114 2.03 -6.52 -5.57
C CYS A 114 2.58 -7.78 -6.26
N ALA A 115 3.70 -7.64 -6.98
CA ALA A 115 4.37 -8.76 -7.63
C ALA A 115 4.89 -9.80 -6.63
N LEU A 116 5.49 -9.34 -5.52
CA LEU A 116 5.90 -10.22 -4.42
C LEU A 116 4.70 -11.03 -3.88
N PHE A 117 3.58 -10.37 -3.59
CA PHE A 117 2.39 -11.05 -3.08
C PHE A 117 1.77 -11.99 -4.10
N LEU A 118 1.62 -11.56 -5.35
CA LEU A 118 1.04 -12.39 -6.42
C LEU A 118 1.89 -13.63 -6.72
N ARG A 119 3.22 -13.49 -6.73
CA ARG A 119 4.14 -14.57 -7.10
C ARG A 119 4.41 -15.53 -5.95
N HIS A 120 4.63 -15.02 -4.74
CA HIS A 120 5.15 -15.80 -3.62
C HIS A 120 4.16 -15.98 -2.47
N PHE A 121 3.12 -15.15 -2.39
CA PHE A 121 2.11 -15.21 -1.32
C PHE A 121 0.71 -15.27 -1.91
N ARG A 122 0.57 -15.99 -3.03
CA ARG A 122 -0.66 -16.06 -3.82
C ARG A 122 -1.91 -16.36 -2.99
N PRO A 123 -1.90 -17.29 -2.02
CA PRO A 123 -3.06 -17.54 -1.17
C PRO A 123 -3.57 -16.30 -0.43
N LEU A 124 -2.70 -15.37 -0.03
CA LEU A 124 -3.13 -14.11 0.61
C LEU A 124 -3.91 -13.22 -0.37
N VAL A 125 -3.51 -13.20 -1.64
CA VAL A 125 -4.19 -12.42 -2.68
C VAL A 125 -5.52 -13.08 -3.04
N GLU A 126 -5.55 -14.40 -3.18
CA GLU A 126 -6.76 -15.17 -3.49
C GLU A 126 -7.80 -15.11 -2.36
N GLU A 127 -7.37 -15.08 -1.09
CA GLU A 127 -8.23 -14.83 0.05
C GLU A 127 -8.62 -13.34 0.23
N GLY A 128 -8.15 -12.45 -0.65
CA GLY A 128 -8.49 -11.03 -0.63
C GLY A 128 -7.92 -10.29 0.58
N ARG A 129 -6.75 -10.70 1.08
CA ARG A 129 -6.11 -10.11 2.28
C ARG A 129 -5.13 -8.99 1.98
N VAL A 130 -4.79 -8.75 0.71
CA VAL A 130 -3.83 -7.72 0.31
C VAL A 130 -4.56 -6.50 -0.23
N PHE A 131 -4.16 -5.32 0.23
CA PHE A 131 -4.78 -4.04 -0.09
C PHE A 131 -3.72 -3.00 -0.46
N VAL A 132 -4.09 -2.03 -1.29
CA VAL A 132 -3.32 -0.82 -1.57
C VAL A 132 -4.07 0.36 -0.97
N ALA A 133 -3.40 1.12 -0.10
CA ALA A 133 -3.94 2.35 0.45
C ALA A 133 -3.76 3.48 -0.57
N MET A 134 -4.83 4.25 -0.78
CA MET A 134 -4.85 5.37 -1.73
C MET A 134 -4.80 6.69 -0.95
N PRO A 135 -3.61 7.26 -0.70
CA PRO A 135 -3.52 8.58 -0.10
C PRO A 135 -4.05 9.66 -1.04
N PRO A 136 -4.67 10.73 -0.51
CA PRO A 136 -5.18 11.82 -1.34
C PRO A 136 -4.06 12.69 -1.89
N LEU A 137 -4.26 13.19 -3.11
CA LEU A 137 -3.41 14.22 -3.73
C LEU A 137 -3.72 15.62 -3.21
N PHE A 138 -4.96 15.89 -2.80
CA PHE A 138 -5.39 17.21 -2.36
C PHE A 138 -6.12 17.19 -1.02
N ARG A 139 -5.89 18.25 -0.23
CA ARG A 139 -6.71 18.66 0.90
C ARG A 139 -7.35 20.00 0.58
N ILE A 140 -8.65 20.10 0.83
CA ILE A 140 -9.44 21.31 0.56
C ILE A 140 -10.09 21.73 1.89
N ASP A 141 -9.71 22.89 2.41
CA ASP A 141 -10.27 23.47 3.63
C ASP A 141 -11.23 24.63 3.26
N VAL A 142 -12.43 24.61 3.84
CA VAL A 142 -13.42 25.70 3.72
C VAL A 142 -14.03 26.00 5.08
N GLY A 143 -13.59 27.09 5.72
CA GLY A 143 -14.02 27.43 7.08
C GLY A 143 -13.59 26.35 8.08
N LYS A 144 -14.54 25.53 8.55
CA LYS A 144 -14.28 24.41 9.48
C LYS A 144 -14.32 23.04 8.81
N GLN A 145 -14.67 22.97 7.53
CA GLN A 145 -14.82 21.72 6.79
C GLN A 145 -13.52 21.38 6.07
N VAL A 146 -13.19 20.10 6.07
CA VAL A 146 -12.00 19.56 5.40
C VAL A 146 -12.47 18.45 4.46
N PHE A 147 -12.01 18.52 3.21
CA PHE A 147 -12.26 17.52 2.19
C PHE A 147 -10.94 17.00 1.64
N TYR A 148 -10.95 15.77 1.12
CA TYR A 148 -9.79 15.14 0.50
C TYR A 148 -10.17 14.64 -0.89
N ALA A 149 -9.27 14.83 -1.86
CA ALA A 149 -9.44 14.36 -3.23
C ALA A 149 -8.24 13.48 -3.62
N LEU A 150 -8.52 12.35 -4.26
CA LEU A 150 -7.50 11.44 -4.78
C LEU A 150 -6.84 11.95 -6.05
N ASP A 151 -7.58 12.70 -6.87
CA ASP A 151 -7.12 13.20 -8.17
C ASP A 151 -7.69 14.59 -8.48
N ASP A 152 -7.28 15.16 -9.61
CA ASP A 152 -7.74 16.47 -10.07
C ASP A 152 -9.25 16.50 -10.36
N GLY A 153 -9.84 15.39 -10.83
CA GLY A 153 -11.28 15.30 -11.11
C GLY A 153 -12.14 15.34 -9.85
N GLU A 154 -11.73 14.62 -8.80
CA GLU A 154 -12.34 14.70 -7.48
C GLU A 154 -12.17 16.08 -6.87
N ARG A 155 -11.01 16.71 -7.04
CA ARG A 155 -10.76 18.07 -6.57
C ARG A 155 -11.74 19.04 -7.20
N GLU A 156 -11.89 19.00 -8.52
CA GLU A 156 -12.83 19.87 -9.25
C GLU A 156 -14.27 19.63 -8.81
N SER A 157 -14.70 18.36 -8.72
CA SER A 157 -16.03 17.99 -8.24
C SER A 157 -16.32 18.52 -6.82
N ILE A 158 -15.33 18.47 -5.91
CA ILE A 158 -15.47 19.00 -4.55
C ILE A 158 -15.58 20.53 -4.57
N LEU A 159 -14.80 21.22 -5.40
CA LEU A 159 -14.85 22.67 -5.54
C LEU A 159 -16.19 23.14 -6.11
N GLU A 160 -16.73 22.43 -7.11
CA GLU A 160 -18.06 22.69 -7.66
C GLU A 160 -19.14 22.51 -6.60
N ARG A 161 -19.07 21.43 -5.80
CA ARG A 161 -20.01 21.21 -4.68
C ARG A 161 -19.94 22.33 -3.65
N ILE A 162 -18.74 22.75 -3.25
CA ILE A 162 -18.51 23.86 -2.32
C ILE A 162 -19.18 25.15 -2.84
N ALA A 163 -19.05 25.43 -4.13
CA ALA A 163 -19.65 26.59 -4.78
C ALA A 163 -21.18 26.49 -4.86
N ALA A 164 -21.71 25.32 -5.24
CA ALA A 164 -23.15 25.07 -5.34
C ALA A 164 -23.86 25.18 -3.98
N GLU A 165 -23.25 24.63 -2.93
CA GLU A 165 -23.75 24.68 -1.54
C GLU A 165 -23.51 26.05 -0.86
N LYS A 166 -22.80 26.97 -1.52
CA LYS A 166 -22.44 28.30 -1.01
C LYS A 166 -21.80 28.25 0.38
N LEU A 167 -20.91 27.28 0.58
CA LEU A 167 -20.20 27.13 1.84
C LEU A 167 -19.41 28.41 2.17
N ARG A 168 -19.62 28.94 3.38
CA ARG A 168 -19.00 30.20 3.81
C ARG A 168 -17.57 29.96 4.25
N GLY A 169 -16.62 30.59 3.56
CA GLY A 169 -15.21 30.61 3.95
C GLY A 169 -14.28 30.80 2.76
N LYS A 170 -13.04 31.21 3.03
CA LYS A 170 -11.98 31.17 2.02
C LYS A 170 -11.64 29.71 1.74
N VAL A 171 -11.70 29.29 0.49
CA VAL A 171 -11.26 27.97 0.05
C VAL A 171 -9.73 27.96 0.02
N ASN A 172 -9.12 26.98 0.68
CA ASN A 172 -7.69 26.73 0.63
C ASN A 172 -7.45 25.32 0.10
N VAL A 173 -6.63 25.20 -0.95
CA VAL A 173 -6.28 23.91 -1.55
C VAL A 173 -4.80 23.64 -1.32
N GLN A 174 -4.50 22.54 -0.64
CA GLN A 174 -3.15 22.04 -0.41
C GLN A 174 -2.96 20.77 -1.23
N ARG A 175 -1.90 20.72 -2.06
CA ARG A 175 -1.47 19.49 -2.72
C ARG A 175 -0.44 18.78 -1.85
N PHE A 176 -0.59 17.47 -1.66
CA PHE A 176 0.41 16.63 -1.03
C PHE A 176 1.39 16.11 -2.09
N LYS A 177 2.69 16.14 -1.80
CA LYS A 177 3.69 15.51 -2.69
C LYS A 177 4.04 14.08 -2.29
N GLY A 178 3.94 13.78 -0.99
CA GLY A 178 4.23 12.47 -0.43
C GLY A 178 3.68 12.34 0.99
N LEU A 179 3.65 11.12 1.51
CA LEU A 179 3.12 10.79 2.84
C LEU A 179 3.92 11.48 3.96
N GLY A 180 5.21 11.73 3.74
CA GLY A 180 6.08 12.42 4.69
C GLY A 180 5.69 13.88 4.96
N GLU A 181 4.90 14.50 4.08
CA GLU A 181 4.40 15.87 4.27
C GLU A 181 3.10 15.92 5.12
N MET A 182 2.47 14.76 5.33
CA MET A 182 1.27 14.66 6.16
C MET A 182 1.65 14.56 7.63
N ASN A 183 1.01 15.37 8.47
CA ASN A 183 1.11 15.15 9.90
C ASN A 183 0.36 13.86 10.32
N PRO A 184 0.66 13.27 11.49
CA PRO A 184 0.04 12.01 11.90
C PRO A 184 -1.50 12.02 11.93
N LYS A 185 -2.12 13.16 12.25
CA LYS A 185 -3.58 13.28 12.27
C LYS A 185 -4.16 13.19 10.86
N GLN A 186 -3.57 13.90 9.89
CA GLN A 186 -3.96 13.82 8.49
C GLN A 186 -3.77 12.40 7.96
N LEU A 187 -2.62 11.79 8.21
CA LEU A 187 -2.33 10.43 7.77
C LEU A 187 -3.34 9.41 8.33
N ARG A 188 -3.72 9.56 9.61
CA ARG A 188 -4.77 8.74 10.22
C ARG A 188 -6.10 8.90 9.49
N GLU A 189 -6.55 10.14 9.29
CA GLU A 189 -7.83 10.43 8.65
C GLU A 189 -7.88 9.94 7.19
N THR A 190 -6.77 10.00 6.46
CA THR A 190 -6.76 9.72 5.03
C THR A 190 -6.46 8.27 4.66
N THR A 191 -5.60 7.59 5.43
CA THR A 191 -5.07 6.27 5.02
C THR A 191 -5.29 5.16 6.03
N MET A 192 -5.50 5.48 7.31
CA MET A 192 -5.50 4.46 8.36
C MET A 192 -6.87 4.23 9.00
N ASN A 193 -7.68 5.27 9.19
CA ASN A 193 -8.98 5.17 9.83
C ASN A 193 -9.97 4.42 8.92
N PRO A 194 -10.52 3.26 9.35
CA PRO A 194 -11.45 2.48 8.54
C PRO A 194 -12.67 3.25 8.01
N ASP A 195 -13.15 4.25 8.75
CA ASP A 195 -14.35 5.01 8.39
C ASP A 195 -14.13 6.03 7.26
N THR A 196 -12.87 6.45 7.05
CA THR A 196 -12.56 7.58 6.16
C THR A 196 -11.50 7.28 5.11
N ARG A 197 -10.70 6.22 5.31
CA ARG A 197 -9.66 5.82 4.36
C ARG A 197 -10.24 5.22 3.09
N ARG A 198 -9.40 5.15 2.07
CA ARG A 198 -9.68 4.41 0.84
C ARG A 198 -8.64 3.31 0.64
N LEU A 199 -9.11 2.06 0.67
CA LEU A 199 -8.30 0.88 0.37
C LEU A 199 -8.84 0.22 -0.88
N VAL A 200 -7.95 -0.10 -1.81
CA VAL A 200 -8.22 -0.94 -2.98
C VAL A 200 -7.78 -2.35 -2.63
N GLN A 201 -8.70 -3.31 -2.73
CA GLN A 201 -8.38 -4.72 -2.51
C GLN A 201 -7.71 -5.29 -3.76
N LEU A 202 -6.58 -5.98 -3.59
CA LEU A 202 -6.00 -6.77 -4.67
C LEU A 202 -6.74 -8.11 -4.72
N VAL A 203 -7.32 -8.40 -5.88
CA VAL A 203 -8.03 -9.64 -6.16
C VAL A 203 -7.45 -10.27 -7.41
N VAL A 204 -7.42 -11.60 -7.45
CA VAL A 204 -7.04 -12.38 -8.63
C VAL A 204 -8.25 -13.22 -9.02
N GLU A 205 -8.69 -13.05 -10.27
CA GLU A 205 -9.80 -13.83 -10.80
C GLU A 205 -9.27 -15.11 -11.47
N ARG A 206 -10.10 -16.16 -11.49
CA ARG A 206 -9.66 -17.52 -11.87
C ARG A 206 -9.18 -17.69 -13.32
N GLN A 207 -9.22 -16.63 -14.14
CA GLN A 207 -8.75 -16.57 -15.53
C GLN A 207 -8.29 -15.16 -15.93
N ASP A 208 -7.80 -14.36 -14.99
CA ASP A 208 -7.30 -13.04 -15.34
C ASP A 208 -5.94 -13.10 -16.08
N ASP A 209 -5.57 -11.98 -16.71
CA ASP A 209 -4.27 -11.82 -17.37
C ASP A 209 -3.20 -11.26 -16.42
N SER A 210 -3.42 -11.27 -15.09
CA SER A 210 -2.55 -10.62 -14.11
C SER A 210 -1.11 -11.13 -14.20
N ASP A 211 -0.92 -12.45 -14.29
CA ASP A 211 0.39 -13.07 -14.44
C ASP A 211 1.10 -12.66 -15.74
N LYS A 212 0.36 -12.58 -16.86
CA LYS A 212 0.93 -12.18 -18.15
C LYS A 212 1.35 -10.72 -18.19
N VAL A 213 0.54 -9.85 -17.57
CA VAL A 213 0.82 -8.41 -17.48
C VAL A 213 2.00 -8.18 -16.56
N MET A 214 2.02 -8.78 -15.38
CA MET A 214 3.16 -8.67 -14.45
C MET A 214 4.45 -9.22 -15.06
N ASP A 215 4.38 -10.32 -15.82
CA ASP A 215 5.52 -10.86 -16.55
C ASP A 215 6.04 -9.89 -17.62
N MET A 216 5.16 -9.26 -18.40
CA MET A 216 5.56 -8.23 -19.37
C MET A 216 6.28 -7.07 -18.65
N LEU A 217 5.72 -6.60 -17.53
CA LEU A 217 6.25 -5.47 -16.77
C LEU A 217 7.57 -5.77 -16.05
N LEU A 218 7.78 -6.98 -15.54
CA LEU A 218 8.84 -7.25 -14.57
C LEU A 218 9.93 -8.21 -15.07
N ALA A 219 9.67 -9.03 -16.10
CA ALA A 219 10.66 -9.97 -16.60
C ALA A 219 11.78 -9.26 -17.37
N LYS A 220 13.04 -9.61 -17.06
CA LYS A 220 14.22 -9.00 -17.69
C LYS A 220 14.25 -9.20 -19.20
N LYS A 221 13.82 -10.38 -19.68
CA LYS A 221 13.85 -10.75 -21.11
C LYS A 221 12.79 -10.04 -21.96
N ARG A 222 11.77 -9.44 -21.35
CA ARG A 222 10.64 -8.79 -22.05
C ARG A 222 10.79 -7.29 -22.26
N ALA A 223 12.04 -6.82 -22.35
CA ALA A 223 12.34 -5.41 -22.56
C ALA A 223 11.76 -4.86 -23.88
N ALA A 224 11.72 -5.68 -24.93
CA ALA A 224 11.12 -5.31 -26.21
C ALA A 224 9.60 -5.12 -26.09
N ASP A 225 8.91 -6.07 -25.45
CA ASP A 225 7.47 -6.00 -25.16
C ASP A 225 7.12 -4.73 -24.37
N ARG A 226 7.88 -4.42 -23.30
CA ARG A 226 7.66 -3.19 -22.53
C ARG A 226 7.82 -1.94 -23.36
N LYS A 227 8.84 -1.89 -24.22
CA LYS A 227 9.06 -0.73 -25.10
C LYS A 227 7.87 -0.52 -26.04
N GLN A 228 7.36 -1.62 -26.62
CA GLN A 228 6.17 -1.56 -27.46
C GLN A 228 4.95 -1.11 -26.65
N TRP A 229 4.71 -1.72 -25.49
CA TRP A 229 3.58 -1.37 -24.62
C TRP A 229 3.60 0.10 -24.21
N LEU A 230 4.77 0.66 -23.85
CA LEU A 230 4.94 2.07 -23.55
C LEU A 230 4.67 2.98 -24.76
N THR A 231 5.03 2.53 -25.96
CA THR A 231 4.77 3.30 -27.20
C THR A 231 3.28 3.33 -27.53
N GLU A 232 2.57 2.23 -27.27
CA GLU A 232 1.14 2.08 -27.55
C GLU A 232 0.23 2.74 -26.50
N ASN A 233 0.71 2.89 -25.26
CA ASN A 233 -0.10 3.38 -24.14
C ASN A 233 0.43 4.67 -23.50
N GLY A 234 1.54 5.23 -23.97
CA GLY A 234 2.16 6.40 -23.38
C GLY A 234 1.30 7.67 -23.45
N ASP A 235 0.41 7.76 -24.43
CA ASP A 235 -0.57 8.83 -24.61
C ASP A 235 -1.72 8.78 -23.59
N ARG A 236 -1.94 7.62 -22.96
CA ARG A 236 -2.98 7.41 -21.94
C ARG A 236 -2.55 7.80 -20.54
N ALA A 237 -1.27 8.10 -20.33
CA ALA A 237 -0.77 8.51 -19.03
C ALA A 237 -1.26 9.93 -18.68
N THR A 238 -2.13 10.04 -17.69
CA THR A 238 -2.44 11.31 -17.02
C THR A 238 -1.38 11.58 -15.95
N ILE A 239 -0.67 12.70 -16.08
CA ILE A 239 0.33 13.21 -15.12
C ILE A 239 -0.36 14.03 -14.03
#